data_AF-A0A7C8CHR0-F1
#
_entry.id   AF-A0A7C8CHR0-F1
#
_cell.length_a   1.000
_cell.length_b   1.000
_cell.length_c   1.000
_cell.angle_alpha   90.00
_cell.angle_beta   90.00
_cell.angle_gamma   90.00
#
_symmetry.space_group_name_H-M   'P 1'
#
loop_
_entity.id
_entity.type
_entity.pdbx_description
1 polymer ?
#
loop_
_entity_poly.entity_id
_entity_poly.type
_entity_poly.pdbx_seq_one_letter_code
_entity_poly.pdbx_strand_id
1 'polypeptide(L)'
;MTPFDGYVDRSPPTQKVLEDVFKAEDRFFNSGDRLVLRDDRWLAFADRVGDTFRWKGENVSTNEVAEILNVAAGVLETNIYGVEVPGSEGRAGMASIHCDDTFSIEDFARFVLENLASYQRSLFVRLQKEIQITVTFKHRKVDYRRDGYNPGKVSDPQFVLENGDYIRLDAPAYSRILDGSQTFR
;
A
#
# COMPACT_ATOMS: atom_id res chain seq x y z
N MET A 1 -12.62 -23.62 22.97
CA MET A 1 -12.18 -22.97 21.73
C MET A 1 -12.09 -24.05 20.67
N THR A 2 -12.78 -23.92 19.54
CA THR A 2 -12.87 -24.97 18.52
C THR A 2 -11.64 -24.93 17.61
N PRO A 3 -10.95 -26.05 17.33
CA PRO A 3 -9.82 -26.08 16.41
C PRO A 3 -10.24 -25.68 14.99
N PHE A 4 -9.38 -24.95 14.29
CA PHE A 4 -9.55 -24.67 12.87
C PHE A 4 -8.74 -25.69 12.05
N ASP A 5 -9.43 -26.53 11.27
CA ASP A 5 -8.80 -27.65 10.53
C ASP A 5 -8.34 -27.29 9.11
N GLY A 6 -8.46 -26.02 8.73
CA GLY A 6 -8.14 -25.53 7.39
C GLY A 6 -9.39 -25.25 6.55
N TYR A 7 -9.17 -24.72 5.35
CA TYR A 7 -10.22 -24.53 4.37
C TYR A 7 -10.48 -25.80 3.57
N VAL A 8 -11.66 -25.88 2.95
CA VAL A 8 -12.06 -26.99 2.05
C VAL A 8 -11.09 -27.09 0.87
N ASP A 9 -10.64 -25.95 0.35
CA ASP A 9 -9.59 -25.87 -0.66
C ASP A 9 -8.22 -25.70 0.03
N ARG A 10 -7.35 -26.71 -0.11
CA ARG A 10 -6.03 -26.77 0.52
C ARG A 10 -4.92 -26.18 -0.36
N SER A 11 -5.26 -25.30 -1.29
CA SER A 11 -4.28 -24.75 -2.24
C SER A 11 -3.18 -23.89 -1.55
N PRO A 12 -1.93 -23.92 -2.07
CA PRO A 12 -0.73 -23.45 -1.35
C PRO A 12 -0.60 -21.96 -0.99
N PRO A 13 -1.25 -20.96 -1.63
CA PRO A 13 -1.03 -19.57 -1.22
C PRO A 13 -1.79 -19.19 0.08
N THR A 14 -2.56 -20.11 0.67
CA THR A 14 -3.51 -19.85 1.77
C THR A 14 -3.37 -20.79 2.96
N GLN A 15 -2.18 -21.34 3.21
CA GLN A 15 -1.98 -22.25 4.34
C GLN A 15 -2.09 -21.49 5.69
N LYS A 16 -3.27 -21.56 6.29
CA LYS A 16 -3.62 -20.94 7.58
C LYS A 16 -3.30 -21.81 8.79
N VAL A 17 -3.01 -23.10 8.57
CA VAL A 17 -2.56 -24.02 9.62
C VAL A 17 -1.12 -24.40 9.34
N LEU A 18 -0.24 -24.04 10.26
CA LEU A 18 1.17 -24.42 10.28
C LEU A 18 1.30 -25.67 11.15
N GLU A 19 2.09 -26.63 10.70
CA GLU A 19 2.34 -27.89 11.41
C GLU A 19 3.84 -28.01 11.71
N ASP A 20 4.20 -28.70 12.79
CA ASP A 20 5.59 -28.95 13.20
C ASP A 20 6.43 -27.67 13.40
N VAL A 21 5.85 -26.63 14.01
CA VAL A 21 6.46 -25.30 14.17
C VAL A 21 7.52 -25.28 15.26
N PHE A 22 7.21 -25.77 16.46
CA PHE A 22 8.18 -25.83 17.57
C PHE A 22 8.55 -27.27 17.94
N LYS A 23 7.62 -28.21 17.74
CA LYS A 23 7.81 -29.65 17.94
C LYS A 23 6.96 -30.45 16.97
N ALA A 24 7.35 -31.69 16.72
CA ALA A 24 6.56 -32.61 15.91
C ALA A 24 5.12 -32.71 16.43
N GLU A 25 4.17 -32.75 15.49
CA GLU A 25 2.72 -32.86 15.67
C GLU A 25 2.03 -31.62 16.29
N ASP A 26 2.74 -30.52 16.52
CA ASP A 26 2.08 -29.27 16.91
C ASP A 26 1.42 -28.58 15.70
N ARG A 27 0.34 -27.83 15.97
CA ARG A 27 -0.42 -27.10 14.95
C ARG A 27 -0.71 -25.69 15.43
N PHE A 28 -0.46 -24.71 14.58
CA PHE A 28 -0.67 -23.29 14.87
C PHE A 28 -1.53 -22.64 13.79
N PHE A 29 -2.39 -21.72 14.22
CA PHE A 29 -3.15 -20.87 13.30
C PHE A 29 -2.33 -19.64 12.93
N ASN A 30 -2.02 -19.48 11.64
CA ASN A 30 -1.39 -18.28 11.12
C ASN A 30 -2.47 -17.21 10.85
N SER A 31 -2.70 -16.33 11.82
CA SER A 31 -3.68 -15.24 11.64
C SER A 31 -3.27 -14.30 10.50
N GLY A 32 -1.97 -14.17 10.26
CA GLY A 32 -1.38 -13.19 9.35
C GLY A 32 -1.20 -11.82 10.00
N ASP A 33 -1.38 -11.69 11.32
CA ASP A 33 -1.13 -10.44 12.04
C ASP A 33 0.24 -10.48 12.74
N ARG A 34 0.98 -9.38 12.64
CA ARG A 34 2.18 -9.13 13.43
C ARG A 34 1.74 -8.50 14.75
N LEU A 35 2.10 -9.13 15.85
CA LEU A 35 1.82 -8.67 17.20
C LEU A 35 3.12 -8.33 17.92
N VAL A 36 3.06 -7.35 18.82
CA VAL A 36 4.16 -7.00 19.74
C VAL A 36 3.73 -7.37 21.15
N LEU A 37 4.49 -8.25 21.79
CA LEU A 37 4.34 -8.54 23.22
C LEU A 37 5.00 -7.41 24.01
N ARG A 38 4.21 -6.72 24.83
CA ARG A 38 4.66 -5.66 25.73
C ARG A 38 5.18 -6.26 27.04
N ASP A 39 5.94 -5.47 27.80
CA ASP A 39 6.55 -5.90 29.07
C ASP A 39 5.51 -6.29 30.14
N ASP A 40 4.32 -5.68 30.08
CA ASP A 40 3.16 -5.99 30.92
C ASP A 40 2.36 -7.23 30.45
N ARG A 41 2.91 -7.96 29.47
CA ARG A 41 2.35 -9.15 28.80
C ARG A 41 1.08 -8.91 28.01
N TRP A 42 0.74 -7.66 27.69
CA TRP A 42 -0.29 -7.37 26.70
C TRP A 42 0.24 -7.53 25.28
N LEU A 43 -0.61 -8.03 24.39
CA LEU A 43 -0.32 -8.10 22.95
C LEU A 43 -0.91 -6.85 22.28
N ALA A 44 -0.06 -6.08 21.62
CA ALA A 44 -0.47 -4.98 20.76
C ALA A 44 -0.45 -5.42 19.29
N PHE A 45 -1.51 -5.09 18.55
CA PHE A 45 -1.51 -5.23 17.10
C PHE A 45 -0.46 -4.30 16.50
N ALA A 46 0.41 -4.83 15.64
CA ALA A 46 1.41 -4.04 14.95
C ALA A 46 1.07 -3.89 13.46
N ASP A 47 0.82 -4.99 12.75
CA ASP A 47 0.45 -4.93 11.33
C ASP A 47 -0.15 -6.26 10.82
N ARG A 48 -0.49 -6.32 9.52
CA ARG A 48 -0.80 -7.56 8.80
C ARG A 48 0.29 -7.93 7.80
N VAL A 49 0.65 -9.20 7.77
CA VAL A 49 1.49 -9.82 6.75
C VAL A 49 0.79 -9.68 5.40
N GLY A 50 1.37 -8.86 4.52
CA GLY A 50 0.83 -8.53 3.19
C GLY A 50 0.25 -7.12 3.04
N ASP A 51 0.08 -6.38 4.15
CA ASP A 51 -0.32 -4.96 4.16
C ASP A 51 0.90 -4.03 4.35
N THR A 52 2.11 -4.52 4.07
CA THR A 52 3.35 -3.74 4.03
C THR A 52 4.06 -3.89 2.68
N PHE A 53 4.88 -2.91 2.34
CA PHE A 53 5.88 -3.04 1.28
C PHE A 53 7.21 -2.47 1.74
N ARG A 54 8.31 -2.87 1.08
CA ARG A 54 9.65 -2.38 1.39
C ARG A 54 10.09 -1.40 0.33
N TRP A 55 10.52 -0.21 0.72
CA TRP A 55 11.02 0.84 -0.18
C TRP A 55 12.41 1.27 0.26
N LYS A 56 13.42 1.06 -0.59
CA LYS A 56 14.82 1.50 -0.35
C LYS A 56 15.36 1.20 1.06
N GLY A 57 15.18 -0.03 1.54
CA GLY A 57 15.67 -0.37 2.88
C GLY A 57 14.62 -0.36 3.98
N GLU A 58 13.51 0.35 3.79
CA GLU A 58 12.56 0.64 4.86
C GLU A 58 11.24 -0.10 4.69
N ASN A 59 10.62 -0.52 5.80
CA ASN A 59 9.28 -1.10 5.77
C ASN A 59 8.23 -0.01 5.87
N VAL A 60 7.27 -0.02 4.95
CA VAL A 60 6.15 0.92 4.92
C VAL A 60 4.85 0.17 5.21
N SER A 61 4.13 0.59 6.25
CA SER A 61 2.79 0.08 6.56
C SER A 61 1.77 0.79 5.68
N THR A 62 0.99 0.02 4.91
CA THR A 62 -0.04 0.60 4.04
C THR A 62 -1.20 1.19 4.84
N ASN A 63 -1.51 0.60 6.00
CA ASN A 63 -2.60 1.05 6.86
C ASN A 63 -2.24 2.36 7.58
N GLU A 64 -1.06 2.42 8.19
CA GLU A 64 -0.59 3.64 8.88
C GLU A 64 -0.54 4.84 7.93
N VAL A 65 0.04 4.66 6.75
CA VAL A 65 0.09 5.72 5.74
C VAL A 65 -1.31 6.10 5.28
N ALA A 66 -2.21 5.14 5.04
CA ALA A 66 -3.59 5.43 4.66
C ALA A 66 -4.34 6.22 5.74
N GLU A 67 -4.20 5.84 7.01
CA GLU A 67 -4.83 6.50 8.15
C GLU A 67 -4.39 7.97 8.26
N ILE A 68 -3.09 8.24 8.11
CA ILE A 68 -2.56 9.61 8.10
C ILE A 68 -3.13 10.40 6.92
N LEU A 69 -3.12 9.84 5.72
CA LEU A 69 -3.57 10.53 4.51
C LEU A 69 -5.08 10.77 4.47
N ASN A 70 -5.88 9.93 5.13
CA ASN A 70 -7.32 10.11 5.27
C ASN A 70 -7.71 11.35 6.10
N VAL A 71 -6.78 11.96 6.82
CA VAL A 71 -7.01 13.20 7.59
C VAL A 71 -6.81 14.45 6.71
N ALA A 72 -6.20 14.31 5.52
CA ALA A 72 -5.97 15.44 4.64
C ALA A 72 -7.28 16.05 4.11
N ALA A 73 -7.31 17.36 3.90
CA ALA A 73 -8.49 18.08 3.44
C ALA A 73 -8.98 17.55 2.08
N GLY A 74 -10.29 17.32 1.97
CA GLY A 74 -10.94 16.81 0.77
C GLY A 74 -10.70 15.34 0.46
N VAL A 75 -9.93 14.60 1.29
CA VAL A 75 -9.76 13.15 1.14
C VAL A 75 -10.93 12.42 1.80
N LEU A 76 -11.59 11.55 1.04
CA LEU A 76 -12.68 10.71 1.51
C LEU A 76 -12.19 9.30 1.87
N GLU A 77 -11.32 8.73 1.05
CA GLU A 77 -10.73 7.40 1.28
C GLU A 77 -9.38 7.27 0.55
N THR A 78 -8.40 6.67 1.23
CA THR A 78 -7.07 6.41 0.68
C THR A 78 -6.74 4.92 0.75
N ASN A 79 -6.25 4.38 -0.37
CA ASN A 79 -5.75 3.03 -0.49
C ASN A 79 -4.27 3.04 -0.88
N ILE A 80 -3.42 2.47 -0.03
CA ILE A 80 -1.97 2.44 -0.21
C ILE A 80 -1.50 1.06 -0.65
N TYR A 81 -0.60 1.03 -1.63
CA TYR A 81 0.05 -0.19 -2.09
C TYR A 81 1.42 0.09 -2.72
N GLY A 82 2.28 -0.94 -2.74
CA GLY A 82 3.60 -0.85 -3.37
C GLY A 82 3.58 -1.17 -4.86
N VAL A 83 4.20 -0.32 -5.68
CA VAL A 83 4.40 -0.50 -7.13
C VAL A 83 5.88 -0.62 -7.48
N GLU A 84 6.19 -1.38 -8.53
CA GLU A 84 7.57 -1.53 -9.00
C GLU A 84 8.02 -0.32 -9.81
N VAL A 85 9.22 0.17 -9.52
CA VAL A 85 9.86 1.26 -10.26
C VAL A 85 11.17 0.72 -10.83
N PRO A 86 11.37 0.76 -12.16
CA PRO A 86 12.62 0.31 -12.77
C PRO A 86 13.85 0.97 -12.11
N GLY A 87 14.90 0.16 -11.89
CA GLY A 87 16.15 0.64 -11.30
C GLY A 87 16.09 0.98 -9.80
N SER A 88 14.99 0.71 -9.10
CA SER A 88 14.85 0.98 -7.65
C SER A 88 14.80 -0.31 -6.82
N GLU A 89 15.33 -0.26 -5.59
CA GLU A 89 15.20 -1.36 -4.62
C GLU A 89 13.82 -1.34 -3.96
N GLY A 90 13.09 -2.45 -4.10
CA GLY A 90 11.79 -2.64 -3.46
C GLY A 90 10.63 -2.08 -4.28
N ARG A 91 9.59 -1.60 -3.59
CA ARG A 91 8.36 -1.06 -4.17
C ARG A 91 8.13 0.36 -3.67
N ALA A 92 7.84 1.28 -4.58
CA ALA A 92 7.48 2.65 -4.22
C ALA A 92 6.02 2.72 -3.76
N GLY A 93 5.71 3.66 -2.86
CA GLY A 93 4.33 3.87 -2.43
C GLY A 93 3.46 4.47 -3.55
N MET A 94 2.26 3.93 -3.70
CA MET A 94 1.19 4.46 -4.56
C MET A 94 -0.05 4.68 -3.70
N ALA A 95 -0.59 5.90 -3.75
CA ALA A 95 -1.84 6.28 -3.08
C ALA A 95 -2.95 6.39 -4.11
N SER A 96 -3.98 5.55 -3.96
CA SER A 96 -5.23 5.69 -4.68
C SER A 96 -6.23 6.40 -3.79
N ILE A 97 -6.62 7.60 -4.16
CA ILE A 97 -7.37 8.54 -3.32
C ILE A 97 -8.74 8.77 -3.97
N HIS A 98 -9.80 8.58 -3.21
CA HIS A 98 -11.10 9.15 -3.50
C HIS A 98 -11.25 10.47 -2.74
N CYS A 99 -11.65 11.52 -3.43
CA CYS A 99 -11.68 12.87 -2.90
C CYS A 99 -12.94 13.62 -3.34
N ASP A 100 -13.29 14.66 -2.59
CA ASP A 100 -14.39 15.58 -2.92
C ASP A 100 -13.88 16.83 -3.67
N ASP A 101 -14.80 17.74 -3.99
CA ASP A 101 -14.51 18.97 -4.75
C ASP A 101 -13.64 19.99 -4.00
N THR A 102 -13.36 19.78 -2.71
CA THR A 102 -12.48 20.64 -1.90
C THR A 102 -11.01 20.21 -1.94
N PHE A 103 -10.72 19.05 -2.54
CA PHE A 103 -9.36 18.52 -2.61
C PHE A 103 -8.45 19.35 -3.52
N SER A 104 -7.28 19.74 -2.98
CA SER A 104 -6.18 20.32 -3.75
C SER A 104 -4.97 19.39 -3.69
N ILE A 105 -4.40 19.10 -4.86
CA ILE A 105 -3.22 18.24 -4.97
C ILE A 105 -1.98 18.92 -4.38
N GLU A 106 -1.92 20.26 -4.43
CA GLU A 106 -0.87 21.09 -3.85
C GLU A 106 -0.94 21.09 -2.32
N ASP A 107 -2.14 21.27 -1.76
CA ASP A 107 -2.36 21.20 -0.31
C ASP A 107 -2.07 19.79 0.22
N PHE A 108 -2.48 18.77 -0.53
CA PHE A 108 -2.16 17.38 -0.23
C PHE A 108 -0.66 17.11 -0.25
N ALA A 109 0.09 17.67 -1.21
CA ALA A 109 1.55 17.54 -1.24
C ALA A 109 2.19 18.12 0.03
N ARG A 110 1.77 19.32 0.46
CA ARG A 110 2.26 19.93 1.71
C ARG A 110 1.94 19.05 2.93
N PHE A 111 0.70 18.56 3.03
CA PHE A 111 0.29 17.65 4.10
C PHE A 111 1.16 16.39 4.16
N VAL A 112 1.43 15.77 3.00
CA VAL A 112 2.31 14.59 2.89
C VAL A 112 3.72 14.90 3.39
N LEU A 113 4.29 16.05 3.01
CA LEU A 113 5.64 16.44 3.43
C LEU A 113 5.75 16.69 4.93
N GLU A 114 4.71 17.26 5.54
CA GLU A 114 4.65 17.59 6.96
C GLU A 114 4.41 16.37 7.86
N ASN A 115 3.60 15.42 7.41
CA ASN A 115 3.10 14.32 8.25
C ASN A 115 3.78 12.97 8.00
N LEU A 116 4.48 12.78 6.87
CA LEU A 116 5.13 11.51 6.54
C LEU A 116 6.64 11.66 6.40
N ALA A 117 7.37 10.67 6.94
CA ALA A 117 8.79 10.52 6.70
C ALA A 117 9.07 10.24 5.20
N SER A 118 10.24 10.63 4.70
CA SER A 118 10.57 10.55 3.27
C SER A 118 10.28 9.19 2.61
N TYR A 119 10.55 8.09 3.31
CA TYR A 119 10.33 6.72 2.82
C TYR A 119 8.86 6.27 2.86
N GLN A 120 8.01 6.91 3.67
CA GLN A 120 6.57 6.62 3.77
C GLN A 120 5.75 7.41 2.75
N ARG A 121 6.30 8.49 2.19
CA ARG A 121 5.61 9.33 1.20
C ARG A 121 5.30 8.51 -0.04
N SER A 122 4.02 8.47 -0.41
CA SER A 122 3.60 7.81 -1.65
C SER A 122 4.21 8.56 -2.83
N LEU A 123 5.09 7.91 -3.57
CA LEU A 123 5.74 8.48 -4.74
C LEU A 123 4.72 8.81 -5.83
N PHE A 124 3.67 8.01 -5.93
CA PHE A 124 2.62 8.19 -6.91
C PHE A 124 1.27 8.40 -6.24
N VAL A 125 0.42 9.22 -6.87
CA VAL A 125 -0.97 9.45 -6.46
C VAL A 125 -1.89 9.21 -7.65
N ARG A 126 -3.02 8.55 -7.43
CA ARG A 126 -4.12 8.40 -8.38
C ARG A 126 -5.40 8.93 -7.75
N LEU A 127 -6.12 9.81 -8.44
CA LEU A 127 -7.40 10.34 -8.00
C LEU A 127 -8.54 9.57 -8.65
N GLN A 128 -9.36 8.89 -7.85
CA GLN A 128 -10.46 8.06 -8.31
C GLN A 128 -11.77 8.84 -8.33
N LYS A 129 -12.47 8.79 -9.45
CA LYS A 129 -13.79 9.42 -9.60
C LYS A 129 -14.90 8.75 -8.79
N GLU A 130 -14.79 7.45 -8.55
CA GLU A 130 -15.83 6.68 -7.85
C GLU A 130 -15.21 5.71 -6.84
N ILE A 131 -15.82 5.62 -5.64
CA ILE A 131 -15.60 4.49 -4.73
C ILE A 131 -16.21 3.26 -5.38
N GLN A 132 -15.38 2.53 -6.09
CA GLN A 132 -15.84 1.30 -6.66
C GLN A 132 -15.79 0.20 -5.59
N ILE A 133 -16.91 0.04 -4.87
CA ILE A 133 -17.14 -1.06 -3.93
C ILE A 133 -17.52 -2.29 -4.75
N THR A 134 -16.57 -3.17 -5.06
CA THR A 134 -16.93 -4.53 -5.50
C THR A 134 -16.63 -5.53 -4.40
N VAL A 135 -17.45 -6.58 -4.36
CA VAL A 135 -17.76 -7.52 -3.25
C VAL A 135 -16.54 -8.19 -2.59
N THR A 136 -15.33 -8.01 -3.11
CA THR A 136 -14.08 -8.45 -2.46
C THR A 136 -12.94 -7.49 -2.82
N PHE A 137 -12.63 -6.56 -1.90
CA PHE A 137 -11.49 -5.64 -1.95
C PHE A 137 -10.14 -6.30 -2.35
N LYS A 138 -10.02 -7.62 -2.14
CA LYS A 138 -8.87 -8.46 -2.55
C LYS A 138 -8.59 -8.48 -4.06
N HIS A 139 -9.62 -8.50 -4.92
CA HIS A 139 -9.39 -8.52 -6.37
C HIS A 139 -8.86 -7.15 -6.86
N ARG A 140 -9.36 -6.06 -6.29
CA ARG A 140 -8.96 -4.69 -6.65
C ARG A 140 -7.52 -4.36 -6.31
N LYS A 141 -7.03 -4.71 -5.11
CA LYS A 141 -5.61 -4.47 -4.77
C LYS A 141 -4.64 -5.16 -5.74
N VAL A 142 -5.02 -6.32 -6.30
CA VAL A 142 -4.22 -7.02 -7.32
C VAL A 142 -4.24 -6.26 -8.65
N ASP A 143 -5.43 -5.83 -9.10
CA ASP A 143 -5.57 -5.04 -10.32
C ASP A 143 -4.88 -3.68 -10.22
N TYR A 144 -5.03 -2.96 -9.10
CA TYR A 144 -4.36 -1.69 -8.84
C TYR A 144 -2.83 -1.81 -8.84
N ARG A 145 -2.28 -2.89 -8.27
CA ARG A 145 -0.85 -3.17 -8.34
C ARG A 145 -0.39 -3.49 -9.76
N ARG A 146 -1.20 -4.23 -10.54
CA ARG A 146 -0.90 -4.58 -11.94
C ARG A 146 -0.95 -3.37 -12.87
N ASP A 147 -1.93 -2.49 -12.66
CA ASP A 147 -2.12 -1.30 -13.49
C ASP A 147 -1.11 -0.21 -13.11
N GLY A 148 -0.78 -0.11 -11.82
CA GLY A 148 0.27 0.76 -11.29
C GLY A 148 0.03 2.23 -11.60
N TYR A 149 1.10 2.91 -12.03
CA TYR A 149 1.12 4.31 -12.42
C TYR A 149 1.17 4.49 -13.95
N ASN A 150 0.67 3.52 -14.72
CA ASN A 150 0.70 3.59 -16.19
C ASN A 150 -0.49 4.42 -16.72
N PRO A 151 -0.27 5.63 -17.29
CA PRO A 151 -1.34 6.50 -17.77
C PRO A 151 -2.05 5.94 -19.02
N GLY A 152 -1.48 4.94 -19.70
CA GLY A 152 -2.11 4.25 -20.83
C GLY A 152 -3.06 3.12 -20.42
N LYS A 153 -3.01 2.65 -19.17
CA LYS A 153 -3.90 1.59 -18.64
C LYS A 153 -5.08 2.15 -17.84
N VAL A 154 -4.93 3.36 -17.31
CA VAL A 154 -5.84 3.96 -16.35
C VAL A 154 -6.21 5.37 -16.81
N SER A 155 -7.51 5.67 -16.86
CA SER A 155 -8.03 6.98 -17.26
C SER A 155 -8.04 8.01 -16.13
N ASP A 156 -7.95 7.56 -14.88
CA ASP A 156 -7.92 8.42 -13.71
C ASP A 156 -6.69 9.36 -13.70
N PRO A 157 -6.81 10.58 -13.16
CA PRO A 157 -5.66 11.43 -12.92
C PRO A 157 -4.61 10.77 -12.05
N GLN A 158 -3.36 10.79 -12.51
CA GLN A 158 -2.17 10.25 -11.85
C GLN A 158 -1.10 11.33 -11.70
N PHE A 159 -0.37 11.29 -10.60
CA PHE A 159 0.67 12.25 -10.26
C PHE A 159 1.90 11.53 -9.71
N VAL A 160 3.07 12.17 -9.84
CA VAL A 160 4.33 11.71 -9.28
C VAL A 160 4.94 12.81 -8.42
N LEU A 161 5.50 12.44 -7.26
CA LEU A 161 6.16 13.37 -6.35
C LEU A 161 7.53 13.75 -6.92
N GLU A 162 7.70 15.03 -7.25
CA GLU A 162 8.95 15.61 -7.74
C GLU A 162 9.24 16.91 -6.98
N ASN A 163 10.42 17.00 -6.34
CA ASN A 163 10.87 18.20 -5.61
C ASN A 163 9.90 18.74 -4.55
N GLY A 164 9.04 17.88 -4.00
CA GLY A 164 8.05 18.24 -2.98
C GLY A 164 6.64 18.47 -3.51
N ASP A 165 6.46 18.50 -4.84
CA ASP A 165 5.17 18.72 -5.47
C ASP A 165 4.69 17.47 -6.21
N TYR A 166 3.38 17.25 -6.25
CA TYR A 166 2.78 16.21 -7.07
C TYR A 166 2.50 16.76 -8.48
N ILE A 167 3.34 16.38 -9.44
CA ILE A 167 3.17 16.79 -10.84
C ILE A 167 2.38 15.76 -11.63
N ARG A 168 1.62 16.20 -12.64
CA ARG A 168 0.81 15.29 -13.47
C ARG A 168 1.71 14.28 -14.17
N LEU A 169 1.37 13.00 -14.02
CA LEU A 169 2.01 11.90 -14.70
C LEU A 169 1.36 11.69 -16.07
N ASP A 170 2.00 12.22 -17.10
CA ASP A 170 1.64 12.03 -18.51
C ASP A 170 2.54 10.98 -19.18
N ALA A 171 2.31 10.70 -20.47
CA ALA A 171 3.10 9.71 -21.20
C ALA A 171 4.60 10.06 -21.30
N PRO A 172 5.01 11.33 -21.53
CA PRO A 172 6.41 11.74 -21.43
C PRO A 172 7.03 11.49 -20.06
N ALA A 173 6.38 11.93 -18.97
CA ALA A 173 6.86 11.71 -17.61
C ALA A 173 6.97 10.21 -17.30
N TYR A 174 5.95 9.43 -17.65
CA TYR A 174 6.00 7.97 -17.51
C TYR A 174 7.18 7.33 -18.25
N SER A 175 7.48 7.80 -19.47
CA SER A 175 8.62 7.29 -20.25
C SER A 175 9.97 7.56 -19.56
N ARG A 176 10.15 8.75 -18.97
CA ARG A 176 11.35 9.12 -18.17
C ARG A 176 11.52 8.26 -16.92
N ILE A 177 10.43 7.78 -16.35
CA ILE A 177 10.48 6.87 -15.20
C ILE A 177 10.90 5.47 -15.65
N LEU A 178 10.39 5.01 -16.80
CA LEU A 178 10.70 3.68 -17.32
C LEU A 178 12.14 3.54 -17.85
N ASP A 179 12.68 4.59 -18.46
CA ASP A 179 14.06 4.57 -18.97
C ASP A 179 15.13 4.83 -17.88
N GLY A 180 14.69 5.10 -16.64
CA GLY A 180 15.57 5.34 -15.50
C GLY A 180 16.25 6.71 -15.49
N SER A 181 15.87 7.62 -16.40
CA SER A 181 16.38 9.01 -16.40
C SER A 181 15.92 9.81 -15.19
N GLN A 182 14.87 9.35 -14.51
CA GLN A 182 14.37 9.94 -13.28
C GLN A 182 14.84 9.18 -12.04
N THR A 183 15.61 9.86 -11.18
CA THR A 183 16.02 9.31 -9.88
C THR A 183 15.12 9.84 -8.78
N PHE A 184 14.48 8.94 -8.06
CA PHE A 184 13.77 9.26 -6.83
C PHE A 184 14.78 9.16 -5.69
N ARG A 185 14.91 10.18 -4.84
CA ARG A 185 15.78 10.15 -3.64
C ARG A 185 14.96 9.88 -2.40
#